data_AF-A0AAD4ZIE7-F1
#
_entry.id   AF-A0AAD4ZIE7-F1
#
_cell.length_a   1.000
_cell.length_b   1.000
_cell.length_c   1.000
_cell.angle_alpha   90.00
_cell.angle_beta   90.00
_cell.angle_gamma   90.00
#
_symmetry.space_group_name_H-M   'P 1'
#
loop_
_entity.id
_entity.type
_entity.pdbx_description
1 polymer ?
#
loop_
_entity_poly.entity_id
_entity_poly.type
_entity_poly.pdbx_seq_one_letter_code
_entity_poly.pdbx_strand_id
1 'polypeptide(L)'
;MDSQKIKGKIVLCNYRSNGAGILHTDGVGVIMPFQSVDDPAFSFRIATTLISPEEIPKVLDYIKTSKEATILVSETWKDLYAPYVPSFSSRGPNLMVPDILKPDLIAPGVNILAAWSPVGRASVYSEDTRSVK
;
A
#
# COMPACT_ATOMS: atom_id res chain seq x y z
N MET A 1 11.91 -18.15 3.02
CA MET A 1 12.63 -17.17 2.19
C MET A 1 14.11 -17.36 2.44
N ASP A 2 14.92 -17.46 1.38
CA ASP A 2 16.37 -17.64 1.52
C ASP A 2 17.04 -16.27 1.75
N SER A 3 17.53 -16.05 2.97
CA SER A 3 18.08 -14.76 3.39
C SER A 3 19.31 -14.36 2.57
N GLN A 4 20.12 -15.32 2.09
CA GLN A 4 21.31 -15.00 1.30
C GLN A 4 20.95 -14.45 -0.08
N LYS A 5 19.80 -14.88 -0.62
CA LYS A 5 19.34 -14.42 -1.93
C LYS A 5 18.65 -13.06 -1.89
N ILE A 6 18.15 -12.62 -0.74
CA ILE A 6 17.30 -11.42 -0.59
C ILE A 6 18.07 -10.21 -0.08
N LYS A 7 19.12 -10.43 0.74
CA LYS A 7 19.92 -9.35 1.31
C LYS A 7 20.37 -8.34 0.25
N GLY A 8 20.04 -7.07 0.47
CA GLY A 8 20.38 -5.97 -0.44
C GLY A 8 19.52 -5.87 -1.71
N LYS A 9 18.44 -6.65 -1.85
CA LYS A 9 17.65 -6.71 -3.08
C LYS A 9 16.24 -6.14 -2.96
N ILE A 10 15.69 -5.75 -4.10
CA ILE A 10 14.26 -5.49 -4.29
C ILE A 10 13.59 -6.82 -4.67
N VAL A 11 12.53 -7.19 -3.96
CA VAL A 11 11.85 -8.48 -4.15
C VAL A 11 10.47 -8.27 -4.77
N LEU A 12 10.19 -8.99 -5.85
CA LEU A 12 8.82 -9.12 -6.37
C LEU A 12 8.08 -10.20 -5.58
N CYS A 13 6.91 -9.86 -5.04
CA CYS A 13 6.05 -10.76 -4.29
C CYS A 13 4.74 -11.00 -5.04
N ASN A 14 4.22 -12.23 -4.98
CA ASN A 14 2.98 -12.61 -5.66
C ASN A 14 1.70 -12.14 -4.94
N TYR A 15 1.83 -11.70 -3.70
CA TYR A 15 0.72 -11.26 -2.87
C TYR A 15 1.13 -10.05 -2.03
N ARG A 16 0.14 -9.27 -1.65
CA ARG A 16 0.32 -8.10 -0.79
C ARG A 16 0.56 -8.53 0.66
N SER A 17 1.57 -7.94 1.29
CA SER A 17 1.94 -8.16 2.69
C SER A 17 2.36 -6.84 3.35
N ASN A 18 2.76 -6.86 4.62
CA ASN A 18 3.33 -5.70 5.31
C ASN A 18 4.86 -5.53 5.09
N GLY A 19 5.49 -6.38 4.28
CA GLY A 19 6.92 -6.32 3.99
C GLY A 19 7.84 -6.90 5.07
N ALA A 20 7.31 -7.44 6.18
CA ALA A 20 8.11 -7.88 7.32
C ALA A 20 9.17 -8.95 6.96
N GLY A 21 8.81 -9.95 6.15
CA GLY A 21 9.74 -11.01 5.75
C GLY A 21 10.95 -10.50 4.96
N ILE A 22 10.75 -9.47 4.14
CA ILE A 22 11.82 -8.83 3.35
C ILE A 22 12.69 -7.98 4.26
N LEU A 23 12.07 -7.25 5.19
CA LEU A 23 12.79 -6.44 6.17
C LEU A 23 13.67 -7.30 7.09
N HIS A 24 13.16 -8.41 7.61
CA HIS A 24 13.91 -9.34 8.47
C HIS A 24 15.06 -10.07 7.76
N THR A 25 15.12 -10.00 6.42
CA THR A 25 16.17 -10.64 5.60
C THR A 25 17.13 -9.63 4.98
N ASP A 26 17.17 -8.40 5.51
CA ASP A 26 17.97 -7.28 4.99
C ASP A 26 17.66 -6.92 3.52
N GLY A 27 16.44 -7.18 3.03
CA GLY A 27 16.00 -6.70 1.74
C GLY A 27 15.80 -5.17 1.75
N VAL A 28 15.91 -4.53 0.58
CA VAL A 28 15.88 -3.05 0.47
C VAL A 28 14.62 -2.51 -0.20
N GLY A 29 13.85 -3.36 -0.88
CA GLY A 29 12.58 -2.97 -1.48
C GLY A 29 11.65 -4.14 -1.76
N VAL A 30 10.39 -3.83 -2.00
CA VAL A 30 9.38 -4.83 -2.37
C VAL A 30 8.42 -4.29 -3.43
N ILE A 31 8.11 -5.12 -4.41
CA ILE A 31 7.10 -4.89 -5.43
C ILE A 31 5.99 -5.91 -5.19
N MET A 32 4.75 -5.45 -5.06
CA MET A 32 3.59 -6.32 -4.81
C MET A 32 2.45 -5.96 -5.76
N PRO A 33 1.57 -6.91 -6.11
CA PRO A 33 0.32 -6.55 -6.75
C PRO A 33 -0.58 -5.76 -5.78
N PHE A 34 -1.32 -4.79 -6.32
CA PHE A 34 -2.49 -4.27 -5.63
C PHE A 34 -3.62 -5.31 -5.55
N GLN A 35 -4.59 -5.12 -4.65
CA GLN A 35 -5.79 -5.95 -4.55
C GLN A 35 -6.90 -5.41 -5.47
N SER A 36 -8.02 -6.13 -5.60
CA SER A 36 -9.11 -5.79 -6.54
C SER A 36 -9.63 -4.35 -6.44
N VAL A 37 -9.52 -3.71 -5.28
CA VAL A 37 -9.67 -2.26 -5.14
C VAL A 37 -8.52 -1.74 -4.28
N ASP A 38 -7.77 -0.77 -4.79
CA ASP A 38 -6.64 -0.12 -4.10
C ASP A 38 -6.84 1.39 -4.13
N ASP A 39 -7.93 1.82 -3.50
CA ASP A 39 -8.30 3.22 -3.34
C ASP A 39 -7.65 3.92 -2.13
N PRO A 40 -7.24 3.22 -1.04
CA PRO A 40 -6.35 3.82 -0.02
C PRO A 40 -4.87 3.52 -0.26
N ALA A 41 -4.03 4.53 -0.04
CA ALA A 41 -2.58 4.36 0.01
C ALA A 41 -2.14 3.89 1.41
N PHE A 42 -1.06 3.13 1.47
CA PHE A 42 -0.48 2.65 2.73
C PHE A 42 0.99 3.00 2.83
N SER A 43 1.41 3.41 4.03
CA SER A 43 2.82 3.60 4.36
C SER A 43 3.47 2.27 4.74
N PHE A 44 4.70 2.04 4.28
CA PHE A 44 5.51 0.86 4.55
C PHE A 44 6.85 1.25 5.18
N ARG A 45 7.47 0.33 5.94
CA ARG A 45 8.80 0.52 6.53
C ARG A 45 9.93 0.50 5.49
N ILE A 46 9.75 -0.29 4.45
CA ILE A 46 10.69 -0.52 3.36
C ILE A 46 10.16 0.10 2.07
N ALA A 47 11.04 0.49 1.13
CA ALA A 47 10.62 1.02 -0.16
C ALA A 47 9.67 0.03 -0.84
N THR A 48 8.43 0.46 -1.08
CA THR A 48 7.36 -0.41 -1.53
C THR A 48 6.61 0.25 -2.67
N THR A 49 6.33 -0.50 -3.73
CA THR A 49 5.41 -0.09 -4.78
C THR A 49 4.39 -1.18 -5.03
N LEU A 50 3.14 -0.76 -5.26
CA LEU A 50 2.05 -1.63 -5.65
C LEU A 50 1.82 -1.47 -7.15
N ILE A 51 1.76 -2.58 -7.88
CA ILE A 51 1.58 -2.61 -9.33
C ILE A 51 0.30 -3.34 -9.69
N SER A 52 -0.20 -3.11 -10.90
CA SER A 52 -1.29 -3.93 -11.42
C SER A 52 -0.85 -5.37 -11.60
N PRO A 53 -1.72 -6.36 -11.30
CA PRO A 53 -1.46 -7.76 -11.67
C PRO A 53 -1.08 -7.93 -13.14
N GLU A 54 -1.59 -7.06 -14.02
CA GLU A 54 -1.28 -7.04 -15.46
C GLU A 54 0.17 -6.60 -15.78
N GLU A 55 0.82 -5.90 -14.85
CA GLU A 55 2.20 -5.42 -14.99
C GLU A 55 3.22 -6.44 -14.49
N ILE A 56 2.81 -7.43 -13.70
CA ILE A 56 3.69 -8.49 -13.17
C ILE A 56 4.52 -9.17 -14.28
N PRO A 57 3.97 -9.58 -15.43
CA PRO A 57 4.76 -10.21 -16.49
C PRO A 57 5.87 -9.30 -17.01
N LYS A 58 5.59 -7.99 -17.15
CA LYS A 58 6.58 -7.00 -17.60
C LYS A 58 7.72 -6.87 -16.59
N VAL A 59 7.40 -6.85 -15.29
CA VAL A 59 8.41 -6.82 -14.22
C VAL A 59 9.21 -8.12 -14.18
N LEU A 60 8.59 -9.28 -14.39
CA LEU A 60 9.30 -10.56 -14.46
C LEU A 60 10.29 -10.61 -15.64
N ASP A 61 9.92 -10.08 -16.80
CA ASP A 61 10.82 -10.02 -17.95
C ASP A 61 11.94 -8.99 -17.75
N TYR A 62 11.65 -7.89 -17.06
CA TYR A 62 12.67 -6.94 -16.62
C TYR A 62 13.68 -7.57 -15.66
N ILE A 63 13.24 -8.38 -14.70
CA ILE A 63 14.12 -9.09 -13.75
C ILE A 63 15.08 -10.04 -14.48
N LYS A 64 14.65 -10.66 -15.58
CA LYS A 64 15.51 -11.56 -16.37
C LYS A 64 16.58 -10.81 -17.18
N THR A 65 16.32 -9.54 -17.52
CA THR A 65 17.13 -8.79 -18.50
C THR A 65 17.98 -7.69 -17.87
N SER A 66 17.54 -7.10 -16.76
CA SER A 66 18.25 -6.05 -16.03
C SER A 66 18.98 -6.58 -14.81
N LYS A 67 20.12 -5.95 -14.47
CA LYS A 67 20.89 -6.23 -13.26
C LYS A 67 20.59 -5.28 -12.11
N GLU A 68 19.99 -4.14 -12.41
CA GLU A 68 19.71 -3.07 -11.46
C GLU A 68 18.24 -2.67 -11.55
N ALA A 69 17.69 -2.19 -10.43
CA ALA A 69 16.32 -1.72 -10.34
C ALA A 69 16.26 -0.64 -9.25
N THR A 70 15.39 0.36 -9.42
CA THR A 70 15.18 1.44 -8.45
C THR A 70 13.70 1.67 -8.25
N ILE A 71 13.26 1.82 -7.00
CA ILE A 71 11.92 2.30 -6.65
C ILE A 71 12.03 3.79 -6.35
N LEU A 72 11.31 4.62 -7.12
CA LEU A 72 11.30 6.06 -6.95
C LEU A 72 10.30 6.50 -5.87
N VAL A 73 10.46 7.73 -5.39
CA VAL A 73 9.54 8.35 -4.43
C VAL A 73 8.18 8.56 -5.09
N SER A 74 7.10 8.33 -4.33
CA SER A 74 5.74 8.54 -4.81
C SER A 74 5.44 10.02 -5.05
N GLU A 75 4.76 10.31 -6.16
CA GLU A 75 4.29 11.63 -6.52
C GLU A 75 2.75 11.70 -6.47
N THR A 76 2.22 12.88 -6.20
CA THR A 76 0.77 13.11 -6.27
C THR A 76 0.34 13.31 -7.71
N TRP A 77 -0.81 12.75 -8.07
CA TRP A 77 -1.43 12.97 -9.38
C TRP A 77 -2.93 13.25 -9.20
N LYS A 78 -3.55 13.84 -10.23
CA LYS A 78 -4.97 14.18 -10.21
C LYS A 78 -5.78 13.00 -10.72
N ASP A 79 -6.56 12.39 -9.84
CA ASP A 79 -7.55 11.38 -10.23
C ASP A 79 -8.73 12.03 -10.96
N LEU A 80 -8.95 11.60 -12.21
CA LEU A 80 -10.03 12.10 -13.06
C LEU A 80 -11.39 11.45 -12.72
N TYR A 81 -11.40 10.35 -11.97
CA TYR A 81 -12.61 9.64 -11.56
C TYR A 81 -13.14 10.09 -10.19
N ALA A 82 -12.42 10.97 -9.49
CA ALA A 82 -12.85 11.51 -8.20
C ALA A 82 -13.96 12.59 -8.35
N PRO A 83 -14.90 12.71 -7.39
CA PRO A 83 -15.04 11.88 -6.20
C PRO A 83 -15.86 10.60 -6.46
N TYR A 84 -15.47 9.50 -5.81
CA TYR A 84 -16.24 8.26 -5.72
C TYR A 84 -16.26 7.75 -4.28
N VAL A 85 -17.22 6.87 -3.98
CA VAL A 85 -17.33 6.24 -2.65
C VAL A 85 -16.29 5.12 -2.56
N PRO A 86 -15.34 5.18 -1.59
CA PRO A 86 -14.30 4.17 -1.51
C PRO A 86 -14.84 2.80 -1.07
N SER A 87 -14.11 1.75 -1.41
CA SER A 87 -14.41 0.34 -1.18
C SER A 87 -14.68 0.02 0.29
N PHE A 88 -13.95 0.67 1.19
CA PHE A 88 -14.06 0.47 2.63
C PHE A 88 -15.20 1.27 3.28
N SER A 89 -15.86 2.18 2.57
CA SER A 89 -16.98 2.95 3.12
C SER A 89 -18.15 2.01 3.39
N SER A 90 -18.63 1.98 4.64
CA SER A 90 -19.84 1.24 4.99
C SER A 90 -21.03 1.71 4.16
N ARG A 91 -21.92 0.76 3.84
CA ARG A 91 -23.09 0.98 2.98
C ARG A 91 -24.36 0.61 3.74
N GLY A 92 -25.45 1.26 3.37
CA GLY A 92 -26.79 0.89 3.82
C GLY A 92 -27.28 -0.43 3.23
N PRO A 93 -28.50 -0.86 3.60
CA PRO A 93 -29.46 -0.13 4.42
C PRO A 93 -29.09 -0.11 5.92
N ASN A 94 -29.76 0.75 6.68
CA ASN A 94 -29.65 0.74 8.14
C ASN A 94 -30.28 -0.54 8.70
N LEU A 95 -29.47 -1.40 9.32
CA LEU A 95 -29.92 -2.69 9.84
C LEU A 95 -30.82 -2.58 11.08
N MET A 96 -30.78 -1.45 11.80
CA MET A 96 -31.58 -1.25 13.01
C MET A 96 -32.94 -0.62 12.71
N VAL A 97 -32.97 0.35 11.79
CA VAL A 97 -34.19 1.03 11.35
C VAL A 97 -34.18 1.10 9.82
N PRO A 98 -34.66 0.05 9.13
CA PRO A 98 -34.60 -0.05 7.67
C PRO A 98 -35.31 1.10 6.93
N ASP A 99 -36.30 1.73 7.57
CA ASP A 99 -37.04 2.87 7.02
C ASP A 99 -36.23 4.18 6.99
N ILE A 100 -35.06 4.22 7.66
CA ILE A 100 -34.14 5.36 7.64
C ILE A 100 -32.93 5.01 6.77
N LEU A 101 -32.82 5.67 5.61
CA LEU A 101 -31.69 5.52 4.69
C LEU A 101 -30.38 5.95 5.34
N LYS A 102 -29.30 5.19 5.13
CA LYS A 102 -27.92 5.53 5.51
C LYS A 102 -26.94 5.15 4.39
N PRO A 103 -25.79 5.84 4.28
CA PRO A 103 -25.35 7.03 5.05
C PRO A 103 -26.09 8.31 4.61
N ASP A 104 -26.00 9.39 5.41
CA ASP A 104 -26.70 10.66 5.13
C ASP A 104 -25.90 11.62 4.22
N LEU A 105 -24.57 11.58 4.29
CA LEU A 105 -23.67 12.52 3.61
C LEU A 105 -22.35 11.80 3.22
N ILE A 106 -21.70 12.31 2.18
CA ILE A 106 -20.33 11.93 1.79
C ILE A 106 -19.36 13.10 1.98
N ALA A 107 -18.10 12.80 2.30
CA ALA A 107 -17.02 13.78 2.44
C ALA A 107 -15.67 13.16 2.04
N PRO A 108 -14.62 13.96 1.75
CA PRO A 108 -13.28 13.44 1.51
C PRO A 108 -12.74 12.69 2.74
N GLY A 109 -12.37 11.42 2.54
CA GLY A 109 -11.91 10.54 3.63
C GLY A 109 -10.78 9.58 3.25
N VAL A 110 -10.18 9.75 2.06
CA VAL A 110 -9.11 8.89 1.53
C VAL A 110 -7.82 9.70 1.49
N ASN A 111 -6.73 9.13 2.01
CA ASN A 111 -5.37 9.71 1.98
C ASN A 111 -5.28 11.16 2.50
N ILE A 112 -5.95 11.46 3.62
CA ILE A 112 -5.94 12.79 4.24
C ILE A 112 -4.72 12.95 5.15
N LEU A 113 -3.91 13.99 4.90
CA LEU A 113 -2.80 14.37 5.78
C LEU A 113 -3.34 15.11 7.02
N ALA A 114 -2.93 14.67 8.21
CA ALA A 114 -3.34 15.25 9.48
C ALA A 114 -2.22 15.11 10.54
N ALA A 115 -2.41 15.73 11.71
CA ALA A 115 -1.50 15.57 12.83
C ALA A 115 -1.44 14.10 13.30
N TRP A 116 -0.24 13.65 13.68
CA TRP A 116 0.01 12.29 14.12
C TRP A 116 0.92 12.27 15.35
N SER A 117 0.72 11.29 16.23
CA SER A 117 1.54 11.16 17.44
C SER A 117 2.99 10.79 17.08
N PRO A 118 4.00 11.47 17.66
CA PRO A 118 5.41 11.09 17.52
C PRO A 118 5.72 9.65 17.96
N VAL A 119 4.89 9.07 18.84
CA VAL A 119 5.04 7.68 19.32
C VAL A 119 4.06 6.70 18.66
N GLY A 120 3.26 7.18 17.69
CA GLY A 120 2.36 6.35 16.91
C GLY A 120 3.08 5.56 15.82
N ARG A 121 2.46 4.47 15.36
CA ARG A 121 2.98 3.67 14.24
C ARG A 121 3.01 4.49 12.95
N ALA A 122 4.16 4.55 12.28
CA ALA A 122 4.33 5.32 11.04
C ALA A 122 3.96 4.54 9.76
N SER A 123 3.71 3.22 9.87
CA SER A 123 3.40 2.35 8.73
C SER A 123 2.55 1.15 9.14
N VAL A 124 2.13 0.36 8.15
CA VAL A 124 1.41 -0.90 8.36
C VAL A 124 2.23 -1.95 9.11
N TYR A 125 3.54 -1.77 9.20
CA TYR A 125 4.43 -2.66 9.95
C TYR A 125 4.41 -2.30 11.45
N SER A 126 4.24 -3.30 12.32
CA SER A 126 4.03 -3.09 13.76
C SER A 126 5.28 -2.67 14.51
N GLU A 127 6.45 -3.06 14.01
CA GLU A 127 7.74 -2.77 14.63
C GLU A 127 8.44 -1.58 13.94
N ASP A 128 7.69 -0.74 13.22
CA ASP A 128 8.24 0.47 12.63
C ASP A 128 8.58 1.49 13.71
N THR A 129 9.88 1.69 13.92
CA THR A 129 10.44 2.63 14.90
C THR A 129 10.61 4.06 14.39
N ARG A 130 10.25 4.37 13.14
CA ARG A 130 10.33 5.74 12.61
C ARG A 130 9.33 6.64 13.34
N SER A 131 9.79 7.82 13.69
CA SER A 131 9.08 8.83 14.47
C SER A 131 9.52 10.21 13.99
N VAL A 132 8.58 11.15 13.95
CA VAL A 132 8.86 12.58 13.70
C VAL A 132 9.03 13.25 15.06
N LYS A 133 10.14 13.95 15.29
CA LYS A 133 10.38 14.75 16.49
C LYS A 133 9.85 16.16 16.31
#